data_AF-A0A1I4HZJ2-F1
#
_entry.id   AF-A0A1I4HZJ2-F1
#
_cell.length_a   1.000
_cell.length_b   1.000
_cell.length_c   1.000
_cell.angle_alpha   90.00
_cell.angle_beta   90.00
_cell.angle_gamma   90.00
#
_symmetry.space_group_name_H-M   'P 1'
#
loop_
_entity.id
_entity.type
_entity.pdbx_description
1 polymer ?
#
loop_
_entity_poly.entity_id
_entity_poly.type
_entity_poly.pdbx_seq_one_letter_code
_entity_poly.pdbx_strand_id
1 'polypeptide(L)'
;MPEMLTFSTICAIHSLWLAARADNIGVGWVSILDPGALHATLNAPANWTFTAYLCIGIAASDDDTPLLHRTDWQANTRTAWRRV
;
A
#
# COMPACT_ATOMS: atom_id res chain seq x y z
N MET A 1 12.06 -21.93 -4.44
CA MET A 1 10.99 -21.37 -5.28
C MET A 1 11.00 -19.87 -5.07
N PRO A 2 11.68 -19.09 -5.93
CA PRO A 2 11.81 -17.63 -5.79
C PRO A 2 10.47 -16.89 -5.59
N GLU A 3 9.40 -17.40 -6.19
CA GLU A 3 8.04 -16.88 -6.10
C GLU A 3 7.51 -16.91 -4.66
N MET A 4 7.91 -17.91 -3.86
CA MET A 4 7.49 -18.02 -2.46
C MET A 4 8.05 -16.88 -1.61
N LEU A 5 9.25 -16.36 -1.93
CA LEU A 5 9.80 -15.21 -1.22
C LEU A 5 8.95 -13.96 -1.46
N THR A 6 8.50 -13.73 -2.69
CA THR A 6 7.58 -12.63 -3.02
C THR A 6 6.26 -12.77 -2.27
N PHE A 7 5.68 -13.98 -2.23
CA PHE A 7 4.44 -14.20 -1.48
C PHE A 7 4.62 -14.01 0.02
N SER A 8 5.73 -14.46 0.60
CA SER A 8 6.05 -14.20 2.01
C SER A 8 6.15 -12.70 2.29
N THR A 9 6.79 -11.92 1.41
CA THR A 9 6.86 -10.46 1.53
C THR A 9 5.47 -9.83 1.46
N ILE A 10 4.61 -10.25 0.52
CA ILE A 10 3.23 -9.75 0.41
C ILE A 10 2.44 -10.04 1.69
N CYS A 11 2.54 -11.25 2.25
CA CYS A 11 1.88 -11.60 3.50
C CYS A 11 2.39 -10.74 4.67
N ALA A 12 3.70 -10.47 4.73
CA ALA A 12 4.28 -9.59 5.75
C ALA A 12 3.74 -8.15 5.63
N ILE A 13 3.61 -7.62 4.42
CA ILE A 13 3.00 -6.29 4.17
C ILE A 13 1.53 -6.28 4.62
N HIS A 14 0.79 -7.35 4.36
CA HIS A 14 -0.59 -7.48 4.84
C HIS A 14 -0.68 -7.51 6.37
N SER A 15 0.17 -8.27 7.05
CA SER A 15 0.24 -8.27 8.52
C SER A 15 0.61 -6.88 9.07
N LEU A 16 1.54 -6.18 8.42
CA LEU A 16 1.89 -4.81 8.77
C LEU A 16 0.69 -3.87 8.66
N TRP A 17 -0.12 -4.00 7.60
CA TRP A 17 -1.36 -3.21 7.45
C TRP A 17 -2.34 -3.42 8.60
N LEU A 18 -2.53 -4.68 9.03
CA LEU A 18 -3.44 -4.99 10.13
C LEU A 18 -2.93 -4.41 11.46
N ALA A 19 -1.63 -4.55 11.74
CA ALA A 19 -1.01 -3.99 12.94
C ALA A 19 -1.10 -2.45 12.94
N ALA A 20 -0.68 -1.81 11.84
CA ALA A 20 -0.73 -0.36 11.69
C ALA A 20 -2.17 0.17 11.85
N ARG A 21 -3.16 -0.52 11.28
CA ARG A 21 -4.57 -0.14 11.45
C ARG A 21 -5.02 -0.20 12.90
N ALA A 22 -4.58 -1.20 13.67
CA ALA A 22 -4.89 -1.33 15.09
C ALA A 22 -4.31 -0.15 15.90
N ASP A 23 -3.13 0.33 15.50
CA ASP A 23 -2.43 1.45 16.13
C ASP A 23 -2.79 2.82 15.52
N ASN A 24 -3.80 2.88 14.64
CA ASN A 24 -4.22 4.08 13.92
C ASN A 24 -3.10 4.75 13.09
N ILE A 25 -2.23 3.94 12.51
CA ILE A 25 -1.16 4.33 11.59
C ILE A 25 -1.59 4.00 10.15
N GLY A 26 -1.42 4.97 9.25
CA GLY A 26 -1.65 4.78 7.82
C GLY A 26 -0.47 4.08 7.15
N VAL A 27 -0.76 3.16 6.24
CA VAL A 27 0.23 2.53 5.36
C VAL A 27 -0.32 2.56 3.94
N GLY A 28 0.40 3.21 3.02
CA GLY A 28 0.03 3.32 1.61
C GLY A 28 1.03 2.61 0.72
N TRP A 29 0.54 1.91 -0.31
CA TRP A 29 1.37 1.30 -1.35
C TRP A 29 1.44 2.23 -2.57
N VAL A 30 2.65 2.56 -3.03
CA VAL A 30 2.86 3.33 -4.27
C VAL A 30 3.23 2.38 -5.41
N SER A 31 2.39 2.33 -6.46
CA SER A 31 2.53 1.39 -7.57
C SER A 31 3.00 2.03 -8.89
N ILE A 32 3.08 3.36 -8.97
CA ILE A 32 3.49 4.11 -10.16
C ILE A 32 4.99 4.44 -10.07
N LEU A 33 5.84 3.41 -10.08
CA LEU A 33 7.28 3.53 -9.91
C LEU A 33 8.02 2.66 -10.92
N ASP A 34 9.18 3.12 -11.37
CA ASP A 34 10.10 2.32 -12.19
C ASP A 34 11.03 1.48 -11.29
N PRO A 35 10.94 0.13 -11.32
CA PRO A 35 11.74 -0.72 -10.45
C PRO A 35 13.25 -0.60 -10.70
N GLY A 36 13.68 -0.34 -11.94
CA GLY A 36 15.09 -0.21 -12.30
C GLY A 36 15.71 1.06 -11.71
N ALA A 37 15.01 2.18 -11.82
CA ALA A 37 15.39 3.45 -11.23
C ALA A 37 15.47 3.35 -9.71
N LEU A 38 14.53 2.66 -9.07
CA LEU A 38 14.58 2.42 -7.62
C LEU A 38 15.77 1.55 -7.22
N HIS A 39 16.03 0.47 -7.96
CA HIS A 39 17.16 -0.42 -7.70
C HIS A 39 18.49 0.35 -7.72
N ALA A 40 18.70 1.18 -8.74
CA ALA A 40 19.87 2.05 -8.85
C ALA A 40 19.91 3.11 -7.75
N THR A 41 18.80 3.79 -7.48
CA THR A 41 18.73 4.87 -6.48
C THR A 41 19.04 4.38 -5.07
N LEU A 42 18.54 3.18 -4.73
CA LEU A 42 18.72 2.59 -3.40
C LEU A 42 20.01 1.77 -3.27
N ASN A 43 20.82 1.66 -4.34
CA ASN A 43 21.97 0.76 -4.42
C ASN A 43 21.61 -0.67 -3.96
N ALA A 44 20.45 -1.17 -4.40
CA ALA A 44 19.96 -2.47 -3.96
C ALA A 44 20.82 -3.61 -4.54
N PRO A 45 20.98 -4.74 -3.83
CA PRO A 45 21.67 -5.90 -4.37
C PRO A 45 21.01 -6.43 -5.64
N ALA A 46 21.79 -6.87 -6.63
CA ALA A 46 21.28 -7.35 -7.93
C ALA A 46 20.35 -8.58 -7.82
N ASN A 47 20.43 -9.33 -6.73
CA ASN A 47 19.59 -10.49 -6.46
C ASN A 47 18.29 -10.15 -5.72
N TRP A 48 18.00 -8.87 -5.45
CA TRP A 48 16.78 -8.44 -4.78
C TRP A 48 15.71 -8.06 -5.80
N THR A 49 14.47 -8.42 -5.48
CA THR A 49 13.29 -8.03 -6.27
C THR A 49 12.55 -6.92 -5.56
N PHE A 50 12.36 -5.79 -6.24
CA PHE A 50 11.51 -4.72 -5.73
C PHE A 50 10.05 -5.21 -5.64
N THR A 51 9.53 -5.30 -4.41
CA THR A 51 8.18 -5.80 -4.15
C THR A 51 7.17 -4.66 -3.93
N ALA A 52 7.51 -3.68 -3.08
CA ALA A 52 6.62 -2.58 -2.73
C ALA A 52 7.42 -1.34 -2.29
N TYR A 53 6.86 -0.16 -2.52
CA TYR A 53 7.26 1.08 -1.87
C TYR A 53 6.13 1.52 -0.95
N LEU A 54 6.40 1.55 0.35
CA LEU A 54 5.41 1.80 1.38
C LEU A 54 5.64 3.16 2.03
N CYS A 55 4.57 3.96 2.10
CA CYS A 55 4.54 5.19 2.90
C CYS A 55 3.84 4.89 4.22
N ILE A 56 4.47 5.18 5.35
CA ILE A 56 3.93 4.89 6.69
C ILE A 56 3.91 6.18 7.52
N GLY A 57 2.82 6.46 8.20
CA GLY A 57 2.72 7.64 9.06
C GLY A 57 1.31 7.89 9.61
N ILE A 58 1.19 8.97 10.38
CA ILE A 58 -0.09 9.46 10.89
C ILE A 58 -0.77 10.31 9.82
N ALA A 59 -2.10 10.27 9.77
CA ALA A 59 -2.88 11.11 8.88
C ALA A 59 -2.54 12.59 9.14
N ALA A 60 -2.33 13.34 8.05
CA ALA A 60 -2.04 14.78 8.15
C ALA A 60 -3.29 15.60 8.55
N SER A 61 -4.49 15.06 8.28
CA SER A 61 -5.77 15.67 8.61
C SER A 61 -6.84 14.58 8.73
N ASP A 62 -7.80 14.79 9.62
CA ASP A 62 -9.01 13.97 9.72
C ASP A 62 -10.07 14.47 8.73
N ASP A 63 -10.68 13.55 7.98
CA ASP A 63 -11.75 13.86 7.03
C ASP A 63 -12.68 12.65 6.88
N ASP A 64 -13.99 12.89 6.90
CA ASP A 64 -15.01 11.86 6.71
C ASP A 64 -15.30 11.58 5.23
N THR A 65 -14.79 12.42 4.32
CA THR A 65 -14.97 12.27 2.88
C THR A 65 -13.72 11.70 2.22
N PRO A 66 -13.81 10.59 1.47
CA PRO A 66 -12.68 10.04 0.74
C PRO A 66 -12.03 11.07 -0.20
N LEU A 67 -10.69 11.10 -0.25
CA LEU A 67 -9.94 12.06 -1.07
C LEU A 67 -10.37 12.03 -2.54
N LEU A 68 -10.57 10.83 -3.11
CA LEU A 68 -10.98 10.66 -4.52
C LEU A 68 -12.32 11.32 -4.84
N HIS A 69 -13.24 11.33 -3.88
CA HIS A 69 -14.53 12.02 -4.02
C HIS A 69 -14.34 13.53 -3.92
N ARG A 70 -13.52 14.00 -2.97
CA ARG A 70 -13.23 15.43 -2.80
C ARG A 70 -12.54 16.06 -4.01
N THR A 71 -11.72 15.28 -4.72
CA THR A 71 -10.98 15.76 -5.90
C THR A 71 -11.70 15.46 -7.22
N ASP A 72 -13.00 15.11 -7.17
CA ASP A 72 -13.82 14.74 -8.33
C ASP A 72 -13.19 13.66 -9.23
N TRP A 73 -12.30 12.84 -8.67
CA TRP A 73 -11.59 11.81 -9.43
C TRP A 73 -12.44 10.56 -9.56
N GLN A 74 -13.12 10.17 -8.48
CA GLN A 74 -14.04 9.02 -8.50
C GLN A 74 -15.22 9.27 -7.56
N ALA A 75 -16.44 9.13 -8.09
CA ALA A 75 -17.65 9.20 -7.29
C ALA A 75 -17.77 8.00 -6.33
N ASN A 76 -18.39 8.23 -5.17
CA ASN A 76 -18.65 7.18 -4.20
C ASN A 76 -19.60 6.14 -4.79
N THR A 77 -19.21 4.87 -4.73
CA THR A 77 -20.05 3.76 -5.18
C THR A 77 -20.77 3.16 -3.97
N ARG A 78 -22.09 3.07 -4.04
CA ARG A 78 -22.88 2.44 -2.97
C ARG A 78 -22.63 0.92 -2.98
N THR A 79 -22.06 0.39 -1.91
CA THR A 79 -21.92 -1.06 -1.73
C THR A 79 -23.28 -1.68 -1.39
N ALA A 80 -23.78 -2.58 -2.23
CA ALA A 80 -24.98 -3.36 -1.95
C ALA A 80 -24.62 -4.56 -1.05
N TRP A 81 -24.55 -4.33 0.26
CA TRP A 81 -24.39 -5.42 1.22
C TRP A 81 -25.62 -6.31 1.19
N ARG A 82 -25.48 -7.54 0.69
CA ARG A 82 -26.52 -8.56 0.81
C ARG A 82 -26.52 -9.00 2.27
N ARG A 83 -27.57 -8.67 3.04
CA ARG A 83 -27.79 -9.30 4.35
C ARG A 83 -28.00 -10.78 4.08
N VAL A 84 -27.15 -11.61 4.69
CA VAL A 84 -27.30 -13.06 4.73
C VAL A 84 -28.17 -13.39 5.93
#